data_AF-A0A439G8L1-F1
#
_entry.id   AF-A0A439G8L1-F1
#
_cell.length_a   1.000
_cell.length_b   1.000
_cell.length_c   1.000
_cell.angle_alpha   90.00
_cell.angle_beta   90.00
_cell.angle_gamma   90.00
#
_symmetry.space_group_name_H-M   'P 1'
#
loop_
_entity.id
_entity.type
_entity.pdbx_description
1 polymer ?
#
loop_
_entity_poly.entity_id
_entity_poly.type
_entity_poly.pdbx_seq_one_letter_code
_entity_poly.pdbx_strand_id
1 'polypeptide(L)'
;MMATAAALENGSALAHSADRAWTYPPACCHGDAVTGECGKIPASTVTPRPDGYVIVLRPGDHHKVTHLDRYFVPYDVVIPSGDDNFHICLHPTEEDENCFFAPADAM
;
A
#
# COMPACT_ATOMS: atom_id res chain seq x y z
N MET A 1 -52.73 -26.77 16.65
CA MET A 1 -51.56 -27.64 16.80
C MET A 1 -50.57 -27.28 15.71
N MET A 2 -49.44 -26.68 16.12
CA MET A 2 -48.16 -26.37 15.46
C MET A 2 -48.14 -26.00 13.96
N ALA A 3 -47.90 -24.71 13.70
CA ALA A 3 -47.37 -24.21 12.44
C ALA A 3 -45.83 -24.27 12.48
N THR A 4 -45.19 -24.89 11.47
CA THR A 4 -43.74 -24.84 11.28
C THR A 4 -43.45 -24.11 9.98
N ALA A 5 -42.99 -22.86 10.07
CA ALA A 5 -42.40 -22.14 8.94
C ALA A 5 -40.89 -22.42 8.94
N ALA A 6 -40.39 -23.01 7.86
CA ALA A 6 -38.97 -23.24 7.65
C ALA A 6 -38.27 -21.90 7.40
N ALA A 7 -37.26 -21.59 8.22
CA ALA A 7 -36.37 -20.47 8.01
C ALA A 7 -35.42 -20.78 6.84
N LEU A 8 -35.46 -19.97 5.78
CA LEU A 8 -34.37 -19.88 4.82
C LEU A 8 -33.44 -18.76 5.29
N GLU A 9 -32.32 -19.16 5.88
CA GLU A 9 -31.23 -18.26 6.21
C GLU A 9 -30.58 -17.78 4.91
N ASN A 10 -30.86 -16.53 4.53
CA ASN A 10 -30.07 -15.82 3.54
C ASN A 10 -28.66 -15.66 4.11
N GLY A 11 -27.78 -16.60 3.75
CA GLY A 11 -26.34 -16.47 3.91
C GLY A 11 -25.86 -15.29 3.08
N SER A 12 -25.86 -14.10 3.69
CA SER A 12 -25.17 -12.93 3.19
C SER A 12 -23.68 -13.26 3.17
N ALA A 13 -23.18 -13.72 2.02
CA ALA A 13 -21.75 -13.76 1.74
C ALA A 13 -21.24 -12.31 1.67
N LEU A 14 -20.88 -11.75 2.83
CA LEU A 14 -20.07 -10.54 2.94
C LEU A 14 -18.65 -10.89 2.48
N ALA A 15 -18.45 -10.95 1.16
CA ALA A 15 -17.14 -11.06 0.57
C ALA A 15 -16.36 -9.77 0.89
N HIS A 16 -15.22 -9.95 1.55
CA HIS A 16 -14.39 -8.93 2.17
C HIS A 16 -13.98 -7.78 1.24
N SER A 17 -14.43 -6.57 1.56
CA SER A 17 -13.59 -5.38 1.50
C SER A 17 -14.09 -4.45 2.59
N ALA A 18 -13.66 -4.71 3.82
CA ALA A 18 -13.52 -3.62 4.75
C ALA A 18 -12.36 -2.81 4.17
N ASP A 19 -12.66 -1.64 3.63
CA ASP A 19 -11.67 -0.61 3.36
C ASP A 19 -10.92 -0.45 4.70
N ARG A 20 -9.78 -1.14 4.85
CA ARG A 20 -9.05 -1.10 6.11
C ARG A 20 -8.63 0.35 6.23
N ALA A 21 -9.16 1.05 7.23
CA ALA A 21 -8.80 2.42 7.58
C ALA A 21 -7.36 2.44 8.13
N TRP A 22 -6.43 1.99 7.30
CA TRP A 22 -5.01 2.03 7.54
C TRP A 22 -4.56 3.46 7.30
N THR A 23 -3.78 3.96 8.24
CA THR A 23 -3.20 5.29 8.19
C THR A 23 -1.69 5.14 8.22
N TYR A 24 -1.01 5.97 7.45
CA TYR A 24 0.45 5.95 7.45
C TYR A 24 0.99 6.39 8.81
N PRO A 25 2.08 5.75 9.29
CA PRO A 25 2.78 6.23 10.48
C PRO A 25 3.20 7.71 10.31
N PRO A 26 3.00 8.58 11.32
CA PRO A 26 3.38 9.99 11.23
C PRO A 26 4.87 10.24 10.99
N ALA A 27 5.73 9.29 11.37
CA ALA A 27 7.18 9.36 11.09
C ALA A 27 7.50 9.14 9.60
N CYS A 28 6.62 8.43 8.88
CA CYS A 28 6.77 8.18 7.46
C CYS A 28 6.14 9.30 6.65
N CYS A 29 4.92 9.72 7.00
CA CYS A 29 4.19 10.66 6.18
C CYS A 29 3.62 11.84 6.92
N HIS A 30 3.88 13.00 6.33
CA HIS A 30 3.26 14.26 6.66
C HIS A 30 2.15 14.52 5.62
N GLY A 31 0.92 14.79 6.08
CA GLY A 31 -0.24 15.06 5.21
C GLY A 31 -1.21 13.90 5.05
N ASP A 32 -2.19 14.05 4.15
CA ASP A 32 -3.23 13.05 3.86
C ASP A 32 -2.92 12.23 2.58
N ALA A 33 -3.72 11.21 2.25
CA ALA A 33 -3.47 10.37 1.08
C ALA A 33 -3.66 11.07 -0.29
N VAL A 34 -4.11 12.33 -0.30
CA VAL A 34 -4.40 13.10 -1.53
C VAL A 34 -3.32 14.17 -1.79
N THR A 35 -2.73 14.72 -0.73
CA THR A 35 -1.74 15.81 -0.79
C THR A 35 -0.44 15.49 -0.07
N GLY A 36 -0.41 14.42 0.70
CA GLY A 36 0.70 14.02 1.54
C GLY A 36 1.73 13.19 0.80
N GLU A 37 2.90 13.09 1.41
CA GLU A 37 4.11 12.50 0.82
C GLU A 37 3.97 11.01 0.45
N CYS A 38 2.96 10.33 1.01
CA CYS A 38 2.67 8.91 0.80
C CYS A 38 1.68 8.68 -0.34
N GLY A 39 1.97 7.69 -1.18
CA GLY A 39 1.02 7.22 -2.18
C GLY A 39 1.21 5.75 -2.56
N LYS A 40 0.10 5.15 -2.98
CA LYS A 40 0.10 3.83 -3.63
C LYS A 40 0.87 3.91 -4.93
N ILE A 41 1.73 2.92 -5.18
CA ILE A 41 2.44 2.76 -6.44
C ILE A 41 2.06 1.45 -7.14
N PRO A 42 2.15 1.36 -8.47
CA PRO A 42 1.86 0.12 -9.18
C PRO A 42 2.88 -0.97 -8.83
N ALA A 43 2.42 -2.20 -8.61
CA ALA A 43 3.32 -3.33 -8.33
C ALA A 43 4.36 -3.57 -9.44
N SER A 44 4.06 -3.20 -10.69
CA SER A 44 5.00 -3.28 -11.82
C SER A 44 6.22 -2.36 -11.69
N THR A 45 6.18 -1.38 -10.79
CA THR A 45 7.31 -0.49 -10.49
C THR A 45 8.29 -1.11 -9.49
N VAL A 46 7.90 -2.20 -8.83
CA VAL A 46 8.66 -2.84 -7.75
C VAL A 46 9.24 -4.16 -8.23
N THR A 47 10.56 -4.31 -8.11
CA THR A 47 11.28 -5.54 -8.45
C THR A 47 11.99 -6.08 -7.21
N PRO A 48 11.57 -7.26 -6.68
CA PRO A 48 12.31 -7.95 -5.63
C PRO A 48 13.72 -8.32 -6.08
N ARG A 49 14.68 -8.22 -5.16
CA ARG A 49 16.08 -8.62 -5.28
C ARG A 49 16.49 -9.40 -4.03
N PRO A 50 17.59 -10.16 -4.06
CA PRO A 50 18.00 -10.96 -2.90
C PRO A 50 18.19 -10.16 -1.60
N ASP A 51 18.46 -8.86 -1.72
CA ASP A 51 18.80 -7.94 -0.63
C ASP A 51 17.71 -6.89 -0.33
N GLY A 52 16.61 -6.85 -1.09
CA GLY A 52 15.56 -5.86 -0.91
C GLY A 52 14.72 -5.64 -2.17
N TYR A 53 14.09 -4.48 -2.27
CA TYR A 53 13.34 -4.06 -3.45
C TYR A 53 14.08 -2.99 -4.23
N VAL A 54 14.04 -3.11 -5.55
CA VAL A 54 14.34 -2.00 -6.46
C VAL A 54 13.03 -1.41 -6.93
N ILE A 55 12.84 -0.12 -6.74
CA ILE A 55 11.62 0.60 -7.10
C ILE A 55 11.99 1.60 -8.19
N VAL A 56 11.24 1.61 -9.29
CA VAL A 56 11.47 2.53 -10.42
C VAL A 56 10.16 3.25 -10.73
N LEU A 57 10.10 4.55 -10.44
CA LEU A 57 8.91 5.37 -10.64
C LEU A 57 9.09 6.29 -11.84
N ARG A 58 8.04 6.44 -12.62
CA ARG A 58 7.92 7.39 -13.73
C ARG A 58 6.87 8.45 -13.39
N PRO A 59 6.83 9.57 -14.13
CA PRO A 59 5.78 10.54 -13.96
C PRO A 59 4.40 9.90 -14.12
N GLY A 60 3.56 10.04 -13.09
CA GLY A 60 2.23 9.43 -13.01
C GLY A 60 2.15 8.14 -12.17
N ASP A 61 3.26 7.46 -11.88
CA ASP A 61 3.27 6.30 -10.96
C ASP A 61 3.08 6.75 -9.50
N HIS A 62 3.54 7.95 -9.17
CA HIS A 62 3.34 8.64 -7.91
C HIS A 62 3.16 10.14 -8.18
N HIS A 63 2.32 10.83 -7.40
CA HIS A 63 1.92 12.20 -7.70
C HIS A 63 3.06 13.23 -7.57
N LYS A 64 4.06 12.97 -6.71
CA LYS A 64 5.26 13.82 -6.58
C LYS A 64 6.29 13.60 -7.69
N VAL A 65 6.20 12.51 -8.44
CA VAL A 65 7.23 12.11 -9.40
C VAL A 65 7.03 12.87 -10.72
N THR A 66 8.04 13.64 -11.11
CA THR A 66 8.13 14.48 -12.30
C THR A 66 9.15 13.98 -13.32
N HIS A 67 10.04 13.06 -12.91
CA HIS A 67 10.98 12.37 -13.80
C HIS A 67 11.13 10.88 -13.46
N LEU A 68 12.14 10.21 -14.02
CA LEU A 68 12.39 8.80 -13.74
C LEU A 68 13.28 8.68 -12.49
N ASP A 69 12.73 8.12 -11.43
CA ASP A 69 13.47 7.87 -10.19
C ASP A 69 13.69 6.38 -9.93
N ARG A 70 14.76 6.07 -9.20
CA ARG A 70 15.09 4.70 -8.80
C ARG A 70 15.57 4.65 -7.36
N TYR A 71 14.91 3.81 -6.56
CA TYR A 71 15.20 3.59 -5.15
C TYR A 71 15.60 2.14 -4.90
N PHE A 72 16.33 1.92 -3.82
CA PHE A 72 16.62 0.60 -3.29
C PHE A 72 16.28 0.57 -1.81
N VAL A 73 15.42 -0.36 -1.40
CA VAL A 73 14.96 -0.49 -0.01
C VAL A 73 15.29 -1.89 0.50
N PRO A 74 16.19 -2.03 1.48
CA PRO A 74 16.51 -3.31 2.12
C PRO A 74 15.31 -3.93 2.84
N TYR A 75 15.18 -5.27 2.84
CA TYR A 75 14.04 -5.96 3.45
C TYR A 75 13.85 -5.70 4.96
N ASP A 76 14.93 -5.43 5.69
CA ASP A 76 14.90 -5.22 7.14
C ASP A 76 14.30 -3.87 7.58
N VAL A 77 14.11 -2.95 6.63
CA VAL A 77 13.47 -1.65 6.87
C VAL A 77 12.12 -1.49 6.18
N VAL A 78 11.68 -2.46 5.40
CA VAL A 78 10.37 -2.43 4.74
C VAL A 78 9.26 -2.62 5.77
N ILE A 79 8.20 -1.83 5.63
CA ILE A 79 7.05 -1.85 6.54
C ILE A 79 5.90 -2.62 5.87
N PRO A 80 5.20 -3.54 6.56
CA PRO A 80 4.01 -4.16 6.00
C PRO A 80 2.91 -3.12 5.72
N SER A 81 2.34 -3.13 4.52
CA SER A 81 1.19 -2.29 4.19
C SER A 81 -0.10 -2.84 4.82
N GLY A 82 -1.03 -1.94 5.12
CA GLY A 82 -2.31 -2.31 5.75
C GLY A 82 -3.39 -2.75 4.77
N ASP A 83 -3.18 -2.52 3.47
CA ASP A 83 -4.16 -2.72 2.40
C ASP A 83 -3.67 -3.67 1.28
N ASP A 84 -2.59 -4.41 1.56
CA ASP A 84 -2.01 -5.40 0.66
C ASP A 84 -1.53 -4.81 -0.69
N ASN A 85 -1.24 -3.50 -0.73
CA ASN A 85 -0.63 -2.81 -1.87
C ASN A 85 0.78 -2.29 -1.56
N PHE A 86 1.53 -1.93 -2.59
CA PHE A 86 2.79 -1.20 -2.45
C PHE A 86 2.55 0.30 -2.29
N HIS A 87 3.25 0.93 -1.36
CA HIS A 87 3.22 2.38 -1.16
C HIS A 87 4.62 2.90 -0.92
N ILE A 88 4.86 4.14 -1.31
CA ILE A 88 6.12 4.83 -1.05
C ILE A 88 5.82 6.23 -0.53
N CYS A 89 6.66 6.68 0.40
CA CYS A 89 6.74 8.06 0.81
C CYS A 89 7.98 8.70 0.21
N LEU A 90 7.80 9.81 -0.49
CA LEU A 90 8.90 10.63 -1.00
C LEU A 90 8.94 11.94 -0.22
N HIS A 91 9.97 12.16 0.59
CA HIS A 91 10.13 13.35 1.43
C HIS A 91 11.61 13.67 1.71
N PRO A 92 12.05 14.94 1.61
CA PRO A 92 11.27 16.14 1.27
C PRO A 92 11.00 16.32 -0.23
N THR A 93 11.84 15.79 -1.10
CA THR A 93 11.66 15.91 -2.56
C THR A 93 11.21 14.59 -3.15
N GLU A 94 11.19 14.47 -4.49
CA GLU A 94 10.90 13.19 -5.14
C GLU A 94 12.08 12.23 -4.98
N GLU A 95 13.32 12.73 -5.00
CA GLU A 95 14.56 11.94 -4.96
C GLU A 95 14.84 11.25 -3.62
N ASP A 96 14.14 11.64 -2.56
CA ASP A 96 14.33 11.16 -1.20
C ASP A 96 13.21 10.20 -0.78
N GLU A 97 13.49 8.88 -0.78
CA GLU A 97 12.59 7.89 -0.19
C GLU A 97 12.69 7.94 1.34
N ASN A 98 11.55 8.09 2.02
CA ASN A 98 11.50 8.16 3.48
C ASN A 98 10.96 6.88 4.12
N CYS A 99 9.94 6.27 3.52
CA CYS A 99 9.42 4.95 3.91
C CYS A 99 8.84 4.22 2.71
N PHE A 100 8.98 2.90 2.72
CA PHE A 100 8.37 2.01 1.74
C PHE A 100 7.55 0.92 2.43
N PHE A 101 6.36 0.68 1.88
CA PHE A 101 5.41 -0.30 2.38
C PHE A 101 5.16 -1.37 1.33
N ALA A 102 5.24 -2.64 1.74
CA ALA A 102 5.00 -3.79 0.88
C ALA A 102 3.83 -4.66 1.39
N PRO A 103 3.09 -5.35 0.51
CA PRO A 103 2.13 -6.37 0.91
C PRO A 103 2.78 -7.40 1.84
N ALA A 104 2.05 -7.83 2.87
CA ALA A 104 2.60 -8.73 3.89
C ALA A 104 3.01 -10.11 3.33
N ASP A 105 2.47 -10.51 2.19
CA ASP A 105 2.78 -11.75 1.46
C ASP A 105 3.93 -11.60 0.44
N ALA A 106 4.39 -10.36 0.19
CA ALA A 106 5.50 -10.08 -0.71
C ALA A 106 6.87 -10.08 0.00
N MET A 107 6.86 -10.19 1.34
CA MET A 107 7.99 -10.13 2.28
C MET A 107 8.51 -11.51 2.68
#